data_AF-A0A730K8L7-F1
#
_entry.id   AF-A0A730K8L7-F1
#
_cell.length_a   1.000
_cell.length_b   1.000
_cell.length_c   1.000
_cell.angle_alpha   90.00
_cell.angle_beta   90.00
_cell.angle_gamma   90.00
#
_symmetry.space_group_name_H-M   'P 1'
#
loop_
_entity.id
_entity.type
_entity.pdbx_description
1 polymer ?
#
loop_
_entity_poly.entity_id
_entity_poly.type
_entity_poly.pdbx_seq_one_letter_code
_entity_poly.pdbx_strand_id
1 'polypeptide(L)'
;SESESLAATPKAVKAAMDNANGRLEKNSNGADIPDKKQFARTIGAVTSNTITLGESGWFKIATVVMPQATSTAVIKLYGGAGFNAGSSEQGAISELVLRAGNGSPVGIIATLWRRSPAAANEVAWVNTSGDTYDIYINIGQYAYWLIAQYDYTGNANVTLHSTPEYSSVQPGNSTSGQTYTLYNSLMKPTPDDVGALSVNGGRLNGPLGIGTDNALGGNSIVFGDNDTGFKWHSDGVLGIYANNALVGYIDNSGLHMSVDVLTNGAVRAGNAKKLSLTSNNNSTMTATFNLWGDANRPTVIELDDDQGWHLYSQRNPDGSIVFTVNGDITANTLRAGGAIYQNNGDIFGSLWGNGWLSTWINNNLVLDVQLGAGTSVTTWNNAGSWPNTPGYVVTSVWKDAQGENIDGINYAPLQKRVGSQWYTVQGGTV
;
A
#
# COMPACT_ATOMS: atom_id res chain seq x y z
N SER A 1 -4.91 13.24 97.40
CA SER A 1 -4.20 13.62 98.64
C SER A 1 -3.13 14.62 98.24
N GLU A 2 -3.18 15.84 98.76
CA GLU A 2 -2.09 16.83 98.72
C GLU A 2 -1.07 16.57 99.85
N SER A 3 -0.98 15.32 100.34
CA SER A 3 -0.07 14.97 101.43
C SER A 3 1.37 14.91 100.92
N GLU A 4 2.13 15.95 101.27
CA GLU A 4 3.58 16.04 101.11
C GLU A 4 4.37 15.05 101.99
N SER A 5 3.71 14.21 102.81
CA SER A 5 4.39 13.23 103.68
C SER A 5 4.90 11.98 102.95
N LEU A 6 4.54 11.82 101.67
CA LEU A 6 5.08 10.82 100.75
C LEU A 6 5.83 11.50 99.58
N ALA A 7 6.27 12.77 99.76
CA ALA A 7 6.99 13.50 98.73
C ALA A 7 8.35 12.86 98.44
N ALA A 8 8.74 12.85 97.16
CA ALA A 8 10.08 12.45 96.76
C ALA A 8 11.10 13.31 97.52
N THR A 9 12.07 12.66 98.18
CA THR A 9 13.08 13.39 98.97
C THR A 9 13.76 14.47 98.11
N PRO A 10 14.20 15.60 98.70
CA PRO A 10 14.91 16.64 97.95
C PRO A 10 16.10 16.09 97.14
N LYS A 11 16.75 15.03 97.64
CA LYS A 11 17.81 14.31 96.92
C LYS A 11 17.31 13.61 95.66
N ALA A 12 16.15 12.94 95.72
CA ALA A 12 15.54 12.28 94.55
C ALA A 12 15.05 13.31 93.52
N VAL A 13 14.46 14.42 93.97
CA VAL A 13 14.05 15.53 93.09
C VAL A 13 15.28 16.14 92.40
N LYS A 14 16.36 16.40 93.14
CA LYS A 14 17.61 16.90 92.57
C LYS A 14 18.22 15.92 91.56
N ALA A 15 18.29 14.63 91.88
CA ALA A 15 18.83 13.62 90.96
C ALA A 15 18.00 13.51 89.67
N ALA A 16 16.67 13.60 89.75
CA ALA A 16 15.80 13.62 88.59
C ALA A 16 16.00 14.87 87.73
N MET A 17 16.13 16.05 88.35
CA MET A 17 16.42 17.32 87.67
C MET A 17 17.79 17.31 87.00
N ASP A 18 18.84 16.85 87.69
CA ASP A 18 20.20 16.77 87.14
C ASP A 18 20.25 15.82 85.93
N ASN A 19 19.56 14.67 86.01
CA ASN A 19 19.46 13.72 84.90
C ASN A 19 18.63 14.27 83.72
N ALA A 20 17.53 14.99 84.00
CA ALA A 20 16.75 15.64 82.95
C ALA A 20 17.53 16.77 82.26
N ASN A 21 18.26 17.58 83.04
CA ASN A 21 19.12 18.64 82.51
C ASN A 21 20.23 18.07 81.62
N GLY A 22 20.85 16.95 82.00
CA GLY A 22 21.87 16.31 81.17
C GLY A 22 21.32 15.65 79.89
N ARG A 23 20.10 15.12 79.91
CA ARG A 23 19.47 14.43 78.75
C ARG A 23 18.77 15.39 77.77
N LEU A 24 18.34 16.56 78.23
CA LEU A 24 17.63 17.57 77.46
C LEU A 24 18.44 18.87 77.35
N GLU A 25 19.76 18.77 77.48
CA GLU A 25 20.64 19.93 77.53
C GLU A 25 20.62 20.64 76.17
N LYS A 26 19.76 21.64 76.03
CA LYS A 26 19.53 22.39 74.78
C LYS A 26 20.83 22.96 74.21
N ASN A 27 21.78 23.29 75.09
CA ASN A 27 23.07 23.86 74.71
C ASN A 27 24.03 22.82 74.10
N SER A 28 23.81 21.53 74.34
CA SER A 28 24.62 20.46 73.74
C SER A 28 24.27 20.25 72.25
N ASN A 29 23.11 20.72 71.77
CA ASN A 29 22.69 20.64 70.35
C ASN A 29 22.92 19.25 69.71
N GLY A 30 22.71 18.17 70.49
CA GLY A 30 22.95 16.79 70.06
C GLY A 30 24.41 16.33 70.08
N ALA A 31 25.32 17.08 70.70
CA ALA A 31 26.72 16.69 70.87
C ALA A 31 26.88 15.38 71.65
N ASP A 32 26.02 15.18 72.65
CA ASP A 32 25.93 14.02 73.54
C ASP A 32 25.40 12.75 72.86
N ILE A 33 24.85 12.87 71.64
CA ILE A 33 24.36 11.73 70.87
C ILE A 33 25.56 10.91 70.36
N PRO A 34 25.72 9.63 70.80
CA PRO A 34 26.87 8.79 70.45
C PRO A 34 26.88 8.43 68.96
N ASP A 35 25.73 8.08 68.42
CA ASP A 35 25.52 7.82 66.99
C ASP A 35 24.45 8.77 66.43
N LYS A 36 24.91 9.94 65.98
CA LYS A 36 24.05 10.98 65.41
C LYS A 36 23.26 10.49 64.20
N LYS A 37 23.82 9.55 63.43
CA LYS A 37 23.19 9.00 62.23
C LYS A 37 22.06 8.03 62.60
N GLN A 38 22.34 7.06 63.47
CA GLN A 38 21.31 6.12 63.93
C GLN A 38 20.19 6.88 64.66
N PHE A 39 20.54 7.91 65.45
CA PHE A 39 19.57 8.80 66.06
C PHE A 39 18.71 9.49 64.99
N ALA A 40 19.32 10.16 64.01
CA ALA A 40 18.61 10.83 62.92
C ALA A 40 17.64 9.89 62.19
N ARG A 41 18.09 8.67 61.85
CA ARG A 41 17.23 7.63 61.24
C ARG A 41 16.07 7.22 62.14
N THR A 42 16.32 7.06 63.44
CA THR A 42 15.31 6.62 64.42
C THR A 42 14.20 7.64 64.57
N ILE A 43 14.52 8.93 64.50
CA ILE A 43 13.54 10.03 64.60
C ILE A 43 13.01 10.50 63.24
N GLY A 44 13.45 9.88 62.13
CA GLY A 44 13.08 10.29 60.77
C GLY A 44 13.67 11.65 60.33
N ALA A 45 14.73 12.12 60.99
CA ALA A 45 15.44 13.33 60.59
C ALA A 45 16.36 13.05 59.40
N VAL A 46 16.42 14.00 58.47
CA VAL A 46 17.29 13.93 57.30
C VAL A 46 18.64 14.55 57.61
N THR A 47 19.72 13.86 57.27
CA THR A 47 21.06 14.45 57.36
C THR A 47 21.31 15.29 56.10
N SER A 48 21.40 16.60 56.27
CA SER A 48 21.57 17.55 55.17
C SER A 48 22.48 18.72 55.52
N ASN A 49 23.10 19.33 54.51
CA ASN A 49 23.83 20.58 54.62
C ASN A 49 23.48 21.50 53.45
N THR A 50 23.81 22.79 53.55
CA THR A 50 23.74 23.74 52.44
C THR A 50 25.10 23.83 51.77
N ILE A 51 25.13 23.77 50.44
CA ILE A 51 26.37 23.82 49.64
C ILE A 51 26.27 24.92 48.58
N THR A 52 27.36 25.65 48.38
CA THR A 52 27.46 26.70 47.35
C THR A 52 28.64 26.40 46.44
N LEU A 53 28.39 26.40 45.14
CA LEU A 53 29.35 26.04 44.10
C LEU A 53 29.68 27.28 43.25
N GLY A 54 28.66 28.04 42.85
CA GLY A 54 28.76 29.40 42.30
C GLY A 54 29.34 29.52 40.89
N GLU A 55 30.46 28.86 40.61
CA GLU A 55 31.12 28.80 39.30
C GLU A 55 30.68 27.59 38.48
N SER A 56 30.95 27.62 37.18
CA SER A 56 30.80 26.44 36.32
C SER A 56 32.09 25.63 36.35
N GLY A 57 32.02 24.35 36.73
CA GLY A 57 33.20 23.48 36.77
C GLY A 57 33.04 22.31 37.73
N TRP A 58 34.18 21.80 38.19
CA TRP A 58 34.29 20.65 39.05
C TRP A 58 34.45 21.05 40.52
N PHE A 59 33.72 20.38 41.40
CA PHE A 59 33.72 20.68 42.83
C PHE A 59 33.86 19.43 43.67
N LYS A 60 34.80 19.44 44.63
CA LYS A 60 34.94 18.38 45.64
C LYS A 60 33.84 18.52 46.69
N ILE A 61 32.72 17.83 46.49
CA ILE A 61 31.52 17.99 47.35
C ILE A 61 31.54 17.11 48.60
N ALA A 62 32.31 16.02 48.58
CA ALA A 62 32.40 15.11 49.71
C ALA A 62 33.73 14.36 49.75
N THR A 63 34.07 13.89 50.95
CA THR A 63 35.04 12.80 51.14
C THR A 63 34.29 11.65 51.80
N VAL A 64 34.40 10.46 51.22
CA VAL A 64 33.72 9.25 51.69
C VAL A 64 34.74 8.20 52.11
N VAL A 65 34.41 7.45 53.15
CA VAL A 65 35.14 6.21 53.51
C VAL A 65 34.22 5.06 53.18
N MET A 66 34.63 4.23 52.23
CA MET A 66 33.82 3.15 51.69
C MET A 66 34.65 1.86 51.62
N PRO A 67 34.66 1.06 52.71
CA PRO A 67 35.39 -0.19 52.73
C PRO A 67 35.05 -1.08 51.54
N GLN A 68 36.03 -1.81 50.99
CA GLN A 68 35.86 -2.85 49.95
C GLN A 68 35.03 -4.06 50.44
N ALA A 69 33.80 -3.76 50.87
CA ALA A 69 32.77 -4.66 51.36
C ALA A 69 31.42 -4.13 50.84
N THR A 70 30.28 -4.66 51.30
CA THR A 70 28.96 -4.15 50.89
C THR A 70 28.69 -2.78 51.52
N SER A 71 29.27 -1.74 50.92
CA SER A 71 29.19 -0.35 51.34
C SER A 71 28.44 0.46 50.29
N THR A 72 27.47 1.27 50.70
CA THR A 72 26.70 2.15 49.80
C THR A 72 26.55 3.51 50.44
N ALA A 73 26.67 4.56 49.63
CA ALA A 73 26.40 5.93 50.03
C ALA A 73 25.54 6.62 48.96
N VAL A 74 24.73 7.58 49.38
CA VAL A 74 23.91 8.42 48.53
C VAL A 74 24.16 9.87 48.91
N ILE A 75 24.26 10.73 47.89
CA ILE A 75 24.28 12.18 48.05
C ILE A 75 23.25 12.75 47.07
N LYS A 76 22.31 13.54 47.55
CA LYS A 76 21.29 14.21 46.73
C LYS A 76 21.43 15.71 46.85
N LEU A 77 21.49 16.40 45.72
CA LEU A 77 21.44 17.85 45.65
C LEU A 77 20.07 18.28 45.15
N TYR A 78 19.42 19.16 45.90
CA TYR A 78 18.19 19.82 45.50
C TYR A 78 18.47 21.30 45.22
N GLY A 79 18.00 21.75 44.06
CA GLY A 79 18.42 23.00 43.43
C GLY A 79 19.47 22.75 42.34
N GLY A 80 19.59 23.67 41.41
CA GLY A 80 20.49 23.56 40.26
C GLY A 80 21.24 24.84 39.94
N ALA A 81 21.84 24.86 38.76
CA ALA A 81 22.46 26.03 38.18
C ALA A 81 21.40 27.09 37.80
N GLY A 82 21.43 28.25 38.46
CA GLY A 82 20.53 29.38 38.22
C GLY A 82 19.30 29.44 39.15
N PHE A 83 18.62 30.61 39.16
CA PHE A 83 17.50 30.91 40.08
C PHE A 83 16.47 31.92 39.49
N ASN A 84 16.24 31.84 38.18
CA ASN A 84 15.29 32.65 37.42
C ASN A 84 13.85 32.11 37.55
N ALA A 85 12.90 33.00 37.84
CA ALA A 85 11.48 32.66 37.82
C ALA A 85 11.04 32.26 36.39
N GLY A 86 10.28 31.16 36.28
CA GLY A 86 9.81 30.61 35.00
C GLY A 86 10.72 29.54 34.37
N SER A 87 11.98 29.43 34.82
CA SER A 87 12.92 28.38 34.40
C SER A 87 12.77 27.13 35.27
N SER A 88 11.73 26.33 35.01
CA SER A 88 11.40 25.14 35.80
C SER A 88 12.53 24.12 35.92
N GLU A 89 13.44 24.08 34.95
CA GLU A 89 14.62 23.22 34.91
C GLU A 89 15.65 23.51 36.03
N GLN A 90 15.58 24.70 36.63
CA GLN A 90 16.47 25.14 37.72
C GLN A 90 16.04 24.61 39.10
N GLY A 91 14.80 24.14 39.23
CA GLY A 91 14.34 23.30 40.33
C GLY A 91 14.91 21.88 40.22
N ALA A 92 16.23 21.78 40.08
CA ALA A 92 16.91 20.58 39.66
C ALA A 92 17.09 19.57 40.80
N ILE A 93 17.24 18.29 40.43
CA ILE A 93 17.63 17.22 41.34
C ILE A 93 18.86 16.51 40.76
N SER A 94 19.93 16.47 41.56
CA SER A 94 21.11 15.64 41.28
C SER A 94 21.14 14.50 42.29
N GLU A 95 21.19 13.24 41.84
CA GLU A 95 21.24 12.09 42.73
C GLU A 95 22.46 11.24 42.44
N LEU A 96 23.41 11.25 43.37
CA LEU A 96 24.62 10.45 43.31
C LEU A 96 24.46 9.21 44.18
N VAL A 97 24.71 8.05 43.59
CA VAL A 97 24.81 6.77 44.29
C VAL A 97 26.25 6.27 44.18
N LEU A 98 26.84 5.96 45.32
CA LEU A 98 28.19 5.41 45.44
C LEU A 98 28.11 3.98 45.98
N ARG A 99 28.91 3.08 45.43
CA ARG A 99 29.01 1.70 45.92
C ARG A 99 30.44 1.22 45.89
N ALA A 100 30.90 0.58 46.97
CA ALA A 100 32.24 0.02 47.00
C ALA A 100 32.39 -1.19 46.08
N GLY A 101 33.58 -1.35 45.52
CA GLY A 101 34.02 -2.58 44.86
C GLY A 101 34.13 -3.73 45.84
N ASN A 102 34.32 -4.93 45.30
CA ASN A 102 34.56 -6.15 46.06
C ASN A 102 36.05 -6.37 46.41
N GLY A 103 36.90 -5.35 46.19
CA GLY A 103 38.34 -5.43 46.34
C GLY A 103 39.09 -6.00 45.13
N SER A 104 38.40 -6.41 44.05
CA SER A 104 39.02 -6.89 42.81
C SER A 104 38.16 -6.54 41.58
N PRO A 105 38.27 -5.33 41.00
CA PRO A 105 39.23 -4.28 41.37
C PRO A 105 38.84 -3.51 42.65
N VAL A 106 39.85 -2.95 43.33
CA VAL A 106 39.64 -1.97 44.42
C VAL A 106 39.12 -0.66 43.83
N GLY A 107 38.09 -0.09 44.45
CA GLY A 107 37.58 1.22 44.07
C GLY A 107 36.14 1.43 44.51
N ILE A 108 35.49 2.42 43.89
CA ILE A 108 34.05 2.64 43.99
C ILE A 108 33.43 2.77 42.61
N ILE A 109 32.16 2.43 42.54
CA ILE A 109 31.26 2.83 41.45
C ILE A 109 30.63 4.14 41.90
N ALA A 110 30.77 5.19 41.09
CA ALA A 110 30.06 6.44 41.26
C ALA A 110 29.06 6.61 40.13
N THR A 111 27.79 6.78 40.47
CA THR A 111 26.71 6.89 39.50
C THR A 111 25.88 8.14 39.75
N LEU A 112 25.83 9.04 38.77
CA LEU A 112 24.98 10.23 38.81
C LEU A 112 23.70 9.98 38.00
N TRP A 113 22.56 10.05 38.66
CA TRP A 113 21.24 10.02 38.05
C TRP A 113 20.78 11.44 37.78
N ARG A 114 20.97 11.89 36.54
CA ARG A 114 20.58 13.23 36.09
C ARG A 114 19.08 13.24 35.80
N ARG A 115 18.34 14.04 36.58
CA ARG A 115 16.88 14.17 36.47
C ARG A 115 16.42 15.49 35.86
N SER A 116 17.32 16.47 35.79
CA SER A 116 17.02 17.83 35.34
C SER A 116 18.16 18.41 34.49
N PRO A 117 17.87 19.32 33.55
CA PRO A 117 18.90 19.99 32.76
C PRO A 117 19.88 20.83 33.59
N ALA A 118 19.44 21.49 34.68
CA ALA A 118 20.33 22.31 35.51
C ALA A 118 20.97 21.56 36.70
N ALA A 119 20.85 20.23 36.74
CA ALA A 119 21.48 19.39 37.76
C ALA A 119 23.01 19.27 37.52
N ALA A 120 23.70 18.55 38.40
CA ALA A 120 25.06 18.09 38.14
C ALA A 120 25.13 17.36 36.78
N ASN A 121 26.18 17.64 36.02
CA ASN A 121 26.41 17.10 34.69
C ASN A 121 27.14 15.75 34.74
N GLU A 122 28.15 15.68 35.59
CA GLU A 122 29.09 14.56 35.64
C GLU A 122 29.54 14.33 37.09
N VAL A 123 30.05 13.14 37.35
CA VAL A 123 30.66 12.77 38.62
C VAL A 123 32.01 12.12 38.38
N ALA A 124 32.96 12.40 39.26
CA ALA A 124 34.27 11.76 39.28
C ALA A 124 34.70 11.51 40.73
N TRP A 125 35.69 10.66 40.93
CA TRP A 125 36.23 10.40 42.25
C TRP A 125 37.74 10.19 42.23
N VAL A 126 38.40 10.49 43.35
CA VAL A 126 39.84 10.29 43.56
C VAL A 126 40.02 9.39 44.78
N ASN A 127 40.72 8.28 44.66
CA ASN A 127 41.15 7.53 45.85
C ASN A 127 42.31 8.29 46.50
N THR A 128 42.13 8.73 47.74
CA THR A 128 43.15 9.52 48.46
C THR A 128 43.98 8.67 49.41
N SER A 129 43.42 7.62 49.98
CA SER A 129 44.13 6.64 50.81
C SER A 129 43.22 5.47 51.18
N GLY A 130 43.69 4.24 50.99
CA GLY A 130 42.97 3.03 51.36
C GLY A 130 41.55 3.01 50.78
N ASP A 131 40.55 3.01 51.65
CA ASP A 131 39.12 3.05 51.28
C ASP A 131 38.51 4.47 51.34
N THR A 132 39.34 5.51 51.27
CA THR A 132 38.91 6.91 51.29
C THR A 132 38.91 7.49 49.88
N TYR A 133 37.80 8.13 49.51
CA TYR A 133 37.56 8.67 48.19
C TYR A 133 37.04 10.10 48.28
N ASP A 134 37.66 11.01 47.53
CA ASP A 134 37.10 12.33 47.28
C ASP A 134 36.13 12.27 46.11
N ILE A 135 34.99 12.92 46.26
CA ILE A 135 33.89 12.89 45.31
C ILE A 135 33.72 14.27 44.69
N TYR A 136 33.78 14.31 43.37
CA TYR A 136 33.68 15.50 42.56
C TYR A 136 32.43 15.46 41.69
N ILE A 137 31.77 16.60 41.52
CA ILE A 137 30.73 16.77 40.50
C ILE A 137 31.09 17.91 39.56
N ASN A 138 30.67 17.81 38.30
CA ASN A 138 30.62 18.94 37.39
C ASN A 138 29.23 19.57 37.45
N ILE A 139 29.13 20.89 37.56
CA ILE A 139 27.85 21.61 37.49
C ILE A 139 28.03 22.96 36.79
N GLY A 140 26.93 23.48 36.24
CA GLY A 140 26.90 24.82 35.65
C GLY A 140 26.96 25.94 36.68
N GLN A 141 27.20 27.16 36.20
CA GLN A 141 27.32 28.37 37.02
C GLN A 141 26.04 28.67 37.80
N TYR A 142 26.18 29.43 38.89
CA TYR A 142 25.09 29.94 39.71
C TYR A 142 24.32 28.87 40.50
N ALA A 143 24.98 27.74 40.78
CA ALA A 143 24.53 26.74 41.74
C ALA A 143 24.83 27.22 43.18
N TYR A 144 23.91 27.99 43.75
CA TYR A 144 24.01 28.59 45.09
C TYR A 144 23.04 27.94 46.06
N TRP A 145 23.48 27.75 47.31
CA TRP A 145 22.61 27.37 48.42
C TRP A 145 21.79 26.10 48.14
N LEU A 146 22.42 25.12 47.48
CA LEU A 146 21.78 23.84 47.21
C LEU A 146 21.62 23.06 48.51
N ILE A 147 20.55 22.29 48.63
CA ILE A 147 20.37 21.36 49.75
C ILE A 147 21.09 20.07 49.38
N ALA A 148 22.14 19.73 50.12
CA ALA A 148 22.87 18.47 50.00
C ALA A 148 22.44 17.50 51.09
N GLN A 149 21.62 16.50 50.74
CA GLN A 149 21.24 15.40 51.62
C GLN A 149 22.17 14.21 51.39
N TYR A 150 22.41 13.40 52.42
CA TYR A 150 23.20 12.20 52.27
C TYR A 150 22.79 11.09 53.22
N ASP A 151 23.11 9.86 52.85
CA ASP A 151 22.99 8.68 53.70
C ASP A 151 23.98 7.60 53.27
N TYR A 152 24.26 6.62 54.12
CA TYR A 152 25.24 5.57 53.84
C TYR A 152 25.03 4.30 54.68
N THR A 153 25.69 3.19 54.37
CA THR A 153 25.62 1.93 55.15
C THR A 153 26.37 2.03 56.48
N GLY A 154 26.17 1.09 57.42
CA GLY A 154 26.76 1.17 58.77
C GLY A 154 28.29 1.11 58.82
N ASN A 155 28.94 0.59 57.78
CA ASN A 155 30.39 0.44 57.64
C ASN A 155 31.04 1.52 56.76
N ALA A 156 30.25 2.43 56.19
CA ALA A 156 30.74 3.53 55.36
C ALA A 156 30.67 4.85 56.14
N ASN A 157 31.21 5.92 55.56
CA ASN A 157 31.04 7.28 56.06
C ASN A 157 31.00 8.27 54.89
N VAL A 158 30.26 9.37 55.07
CA VAL A 158 30.20 10.51 54.13
C VAL A 158 30.42 11.79 54.92
N THR A 159 31.44 12.54 54.52
CA THR A 159 31.71 13.90 55.00
C THR A 159 31.42 14.87 53.86
N LEU A 160 30.32 15.61 53.95
CA LEU A 160 30.00 16.68 53.00
C LEU A 160 30.85 17.93 53.27
N HIS A 161 31.34 18.55 52.20
CA HIS A 161 32.07 19.82 52.26
C HIS A 161 31.09 20.98 52.05
N SER A 162 30.94 21.85 53.06
CA SER A 162 30.12 23.07 52.97
C SER A 162 30.75 24.15 52.07
N THR A 163 32.08 24.10 51.93
CA THR A 163 32.88 24.95 51.03
C THR A 163 33.71 24.04 50.11
N PRO A 164 33.12 23.48 49.05
CA PRO A 164 33.80 22.59 48.12
C PRO A 164 35.01 23.24 47.45
N GLU A 165 36.05 22.45 47.25
CA GLU A 165 37.21 22.86 46.45
C GLU A 165 36.81 22.92 44.98
N TYR A 166 37.06 24.06 44.33
CA TYR A 166 36.74 24.31 42.92
C TYR A 166 37.93 24.01 42.01
N SER A 167 37.62 23.46 40.83
CA SER A 167 38.52 23.36 39.69
C SER A 167 37.76 23.63 38.39
N SER A 168 38.32 24.42 37.49
CA SER A 168 37.71 24.68 36.17
C SER A 168 37.77 23.46 35.23
N VAL A 169 38.65 22.49 35.53
CA VAL A 169 38.83 21.24 34.78
C VAL A 169 38.68 20.03 35.69
N GLN A 170 38.39 18.86 35.11
CA GLN A 170 38.33 17.63 35.90
C GLN A 170 39.70 17.35 36.54
N PRO A 171 39.79 16.98 37.84
CA PRO A 171 41.06 16.64 38.46
C PRO A 171 41.76 15.50 37.71
N GLY A 172 43.03 15.71 37.33
CA GLY A 172 43.75 14.81 36.41
C GLY A 172 44.01 13.40 36.93
N ASN A 173 43.97 13.17 38.24
CA ASN A 173 44.10 11.86 38.88
C ASN A 173 42.74 11.22 39.26
N SER A 174 41.63 11.81 38.82
CA SER A 174 40.29 11.28 39.10
C SER A 174 39.89 10.19 38.12
N THR A 175 38.97 9.33 38.57
CA THR A 175 38.26 8.37 37.75
C THR A 175 36.84 8.89 37.50
N SER A 176 36.41 8.93 36.24
CA SER A 176 35.05 9.33 35.90
C SER A 176 34.04 8.28 36.35
N GLY A 177 32.96 8.72 36.98
CA GLY A 177 31.79 7.88 37.21
C GLY A 177 30.89 7.79 35.98
N GLN A 178 29.76 7.13 36.15
CA GLN A 178 28.75 6.97 35.10
C GLN A 178 27.59 7.93 35.34
N THR A 179 27.19 8.67 34.30
CA THR A 179 26.00 9.52 34.34
C THR A 179 24.88 8.86 33.56
N TYR A 180 23.72 8.68 34.19
CA TYR A 180 22.49 8.23 33.53
C TYR A 180 21.50 9.38 33.46
N THR A 181 20.94 9.62 32.28
CA THR A 181 19.84 10.55 32.09
C THR A 181 18.50 9.85 32.34
N LEU A 182 17.71 10.35 33.28
CA LEU A 182 16.32 9.92 33.43
C LEU A 182 15.45 10.74 32.49
N TYR A 183 14.99 10.11 31.41
CA TYR A 183 14.10 10.78 30.47
C TYR A 183 12.75 11.14 31.11
N ASN A 184 12.31 12.36 30.86
CA ASN A 184 11.06 12.93 31.37
C ASN A 184 10.61 14.08 30.45
N SER A 185 9.55 14.81 30.82
CA SER A 185 9.04 15.92 29.98
C SER A 185 10.05 17.09 29.82
N LEU A 186 10.99 17.28 30.75
CA LEU A 186 12.09 18.25 30.67
C LEU A 186 13.36 17.67 30.01
N MET A 187 13.57 16.36 30.10
CA MET A 187 14.69 15.63 29.49
C MET A 187 14.13 14.61 28.50
N LYS A 188 13.68 15.05 27.33
CA LYS A 188 13.11 14.14 26.33
C LYS A 188 14.21 13.29 25.67
N PRO A 189 13.96 12.01 25.37
CA PRO A 189 14.89 11.23 24.59
C PRO A 189 14.95 11.74 23.15
N THR A 190 16.11 11.60 22.54
CA THR A 190 16.32 11.73 21.10
C THR A 190 15.93 10.43 20.38
N PRO A 191 15.69 10.45 19.05
CA PRO A 191 15.46 9.21 18.30
C PRO A 191 16.58 8.18 18.48
N ASP A 192 17.83 8.63 18.59
CA ASP A 192 18.99 7.76 18.82
C ASP A 192 18.93 7.08 20.19
N ASP A 193 18.44 7.78 21.22
CA ASP A 193 18.28 7.24 22.57
C ASP A 193 17.28 6.06 22.65
N VAL A 194 16.31 6.01 21.73
CA VAL A 194 15.23 5.01 21.72
C VAL A 194 15.23 4.10 20.48
N GLY A 195 16.21 4.25 19.59
CA GLY A 195 16.27 3.50 18.34
C GLY A 195 15.10 3.76 17.39
N ALA A 196 14.50 4.95 17.44
CA ALA A 196 13.38 5.31 16.58
C ALA A 196 13.84 5.59 15.14
N LEU A 197 12.99 5.25 14.16
CA LEU A 197 13.24 5.60 12.77
C LEU A 197 13.15 7.13 12.59
N SER A 198 14.17 7.72 11.97
CA SER A 198 14.21 9.17 11.71
C SER A 198 13.09 9.60 10.75
N VAL A 199 12.51 10.78 11.03
CA VAL A 199 11.51 11.43 10.16
C VAL A 199 12.08 11.86 8.80
N ASN A 200 13.40 12.00 8.71
CA ASN A 200 14.10 12.27 7.45
C ASN A 200 14.37 10.98 6.65
N GLY A 201 13.82 9.85 7.08
CA GLY A 201 14.07 8.54 6.51
C GLY A 201 15.22 7.79 7.20
N GLY A 202 15.32 6.50 6.91
CA GLY A 202 16.34 5.62 7.47
C GLY A 202 16.26 4.23 6.85
N ARG A 203 17.08 3.30 7.36
CA ARG A 203 17.09 1.90 6.91
C ARG A 203 16.44 1.01 7.96
N LEU A 204 15.38 0.31 7.56
CA LEU A 204 14.83 -0.81 8.32
C LEU A 204 15.55 -2.09 7.87
N ASN A 205 16.31 -2.71 8.78
CA ASN A 205 17.02 -3.97 8.50
C ASN A 205 16.16 -5.22 8.73
N GLY A 206 14.99 -5.06 9.35
CA GLY A 206 14.04 -6.13 9.64
C GLY A 206 12.75 -6.00 8.84
N PRO A 207 11.87 -7.01 8.89
CA PRO A 207 10.56 -6.94 8.27
C PRO A 207 9.65 -5.91 8.98
N LEU A 208 8.73 -5.30 8.25
CA LEU A 208 7.71 -4.40 8.79
C LEU A 208 6.35 -5.08 8.78
N GLY A 209 5.68 -5.13 9.93
CA GLY A 209 4.30 -5.61 10.02
C GLY A 209 3.36 -4.47 10.40
N ILE A 210 2.21 -4.38 9.71
CA ILE A 210 1.14 -3.43 10.04
C ILE A 210 -0.05 -4.19 10.62
N GLY A 211 -0.29 -4.01 11.92
CA GLY A 211 -1.37 -4.68 12.65
C GLY A 211 -1.09 -6.15 13.03
N THR A 212 0.14 -6.63 12.79
CA THR A 212 0.55 -8.04 12.92
C THR A 212 2.08 -8.14 12.89
N ASP A 213 2.62 -9.25 13.38
CA ASP A 213 4.01 -9.62 13.12
C ASP A 213 4.18 -10.01 11.65
N ASN A 214 5.39 -9.86 11.12
CA ASN A 214 5.69 -10.18 9.72
C ASN A 214 6.40 -11.54 9.62
N ALA A 215 5.71 -12.53 9.03
CA ALA A 215 6.20 -13.87 8.74
C ALA A 215 6.69 -14.04 7.28
N LEU A 216 6.49 -13.06 6.39
CA LEU A 216 7.15 -13.04 5.09
C LEU A 216 8.67 -12.92 5.19
N GLY A 217 9.21 -12.45 6.32
CA GLY A 217 10.65 -12.40 6.58
C GLY A 217 11.33 -11.18 5.96
N GLY A 218 12.66 -11.19 5.87
CA GLY A 218 13.46 -10.00 5.52
C GLY A 218 13.02 -9.26 4.24
N ASN A 219 13.21 -7.94 4.24
CA ASN A 219 12.87 -7.02 3.14
C ASN A 219 11.40 -7.12 2.67
N SER A 220 10.47 -7.12 3.62
CA SER A 220 9.04 -7.19 3.32
C SER A 220 8.19 -6.30 4.23
N ILE A 221 6.96 -6.06 3.78
CA ILE A 221 5.88 -5.42 4.53
C ILE A 221 4.64 -6.31 4.46
N VAL A 222 3.97 -6.54 5.60
CA VAL A 222 2.69 -7.27 5.67
C VAL A 222 1.58 -6.41 6.26
N PHE A 223 0.34 -6.74 5.96
CA PHE A 223 -0.84 -5.97 6.37
C PHE A 223 -1.95 -6.86 6.90
N GLY A 224 -2.37 -6.66 8.15
CA GLY A 224 -3.55 -7.30 8.74
C GLY A 224 -3.36 -8.77 9.16
N ASP A 225 -2.64 -9.55 8.38
CA ASP A 225 -2.14 -10.90 8.73
C ASP A 225 -0.60 -10.96 8.58
N ASN A 226 0.00 -12.07 9.03
CA ASN A 226 1.45 -12.17 9.07
C ASN A 226 2.11 -12.57 7.75
N ASP A 227 1.36 -12.85 6.69
CA ASP A 227 1.91 -13.42 5.45
C ASP A 227 1.28 -12.90 4.14
N THR A 228 0.53 -11.80 4.19
CA THR A 228 0.01 -11.04 3.04
C THR A 228 0.65 -9.65 2.95
N GLY A 229 1.23 -9.30 1.80
CA GLY A 229 1.84 -7.99 1.57
C GLY A 229 2.84 -7.93 0.42
N PHE A 230 3.91 -7.16 0.57
CA PHE A 230 4.96 -7.00 -0.46
C PHE A 230 6.31 -7.46 0.06
N LYS A 231 7.10 -8.13 -0.79
CA LYS A 231 8.41 -8.66 -0.43
C LYS A 231 9.40 -8.53 -1.57
N TRP A 232 10.60 -8.03 -1.26
CA TRP A 232 11.72 -8.06 -2.19
C TRP A 232 12.17 -9.51 -2.44
N HIS A 233 12.30 -9.91 -3.70
CA HIS A 233 12.76 -11.26 -4.08
C HIS A 233 14.23 -11.28 -4.47
N SER A 234 14.58 -10.40 -5.40
CA SER A 234 15.89 -10.30 -6.03
C SER A 234 16.05 -8.89 -6.57
N ASP A 235 17.24 -8.55 -7.04
CA ASP A 235 17.51 -7.23 -7.61
C ASP A 235 16.49 -6.91 -8.72
N GLY A 236 15.85 -5.73 -8.62
CA GLY A 236 14.79 -5.28 -9.52
C GLY A 236 13.43 -5.99 -9.41
N VAL A 237 13.21 -6.91 -8.46
CA VAL A 237 11.95 -7.69 -8.36
C VAL A 237 11.23 -7.48 -7.02
N LEU A 238 10.03 -6.90 -7.09
CA LEU A 238 9.11 -6.73 -5.96
C LEU A 238 7.95 -7.70 -6.07
N GLY A 239 7.82 -8.64 -5.13
CA GLY A 239 6.75 -9.63 -5.07
C GLY A 239 5.53 -9.12 -4.30
N ILE A 240 4.37 -9.65 -4.69
CA ILE A 240 3.05 -9.44 -4.10
C ILE A 240 2.60 -10.79 -3.54
N TYR A 241 2.37 -10.85 -2.24
CA TYR A 241 2.04 -12.08 -1.52
C TYR A 241 0.67 -12.02 -0.88
N ALA A 242 0.00 -13.17 -0.85
CA ALA A 242 -1.17 -13.40 -0.02
C ALA A 242 -1.07 -14.80 0.60
N ASN A 243 -1.26 -14.90 1.92
CA ASN A 243 -1.13 -16.17 2.66
C ASN A 243 0.17 -16.94 2.32
N ASN A 244 1.30 -16.25 2.34
CA ASN A 244 2.63 -16.79 2.01
C ASN A 244 2.79 -17.31 0.56
N ALA A 245 1.82 -17.09 -0.32
CA ALA A 245 1.89 -17.44 -1.73
C ALA A 245 2.19 -16.20 -2.60
N LEU A 246 3.10 -16.34 -3.56
CA LEU A 246 3.36 -15.31 -4.58
C LEU A 246 2.18 -15.25 -5.55
N VAL A 247 1.43 -14.14 -5.53
CA VAL A 247 0.26 -13.93 -6.41
C VAL A 247 0.57 -12.99 -7.59
N GLY A 248 1.66 -12.24 -7.51
CA GLY A 248 2.16 -11.40 -8.60
C GLY A 248 3.50 -10.78 -8.25
N TYR A 249 4.15 -10.13 -9.22
CA TYR A 249 5.39 -9.39 -8.99
C TYR A 249 5.57 -8.29 -10.02
N ILE A 250 6.44 -7.33 -9.70
CA ILE A 250 6.86 -6.25 -10.58
C ILE A 250 8.36 -6.40 -10.84
N ASP A 251 8.76 -6.34 -12.10
CA ASP A 251 10.16 -6.29 -12.54
C ASP A 251 10.37 -5.25 -13.65
N ASN A 252 11.54 -5.24 -14.29
CA ASN A 252 11.86 -4.34 -15.40
C ASN A 252 11.03 -4.57 -16.68
N SER A 253 10.30 -5.69 -16.76
CA SER A 253 9.44 -6.08 -17.87
C SER A 253 7.97 -5.75 -17.60
N GLY A 254 7.61 -5.37 -16.37
CA GLY A 254 6.29 -4.85 -16.01
C GLY A 254 5.66 -5.52 -14.80
N LEU A 255 4.33 -5.53 -14.77
CA LEU A 255 3.52 -6.23 -13.76
C LEU A 255 3.18 -7.63 -14.27
N HIS A 256 3.48 -8.65 -13.47
CA HIS A 256 3.18 -10.04 -13.73
C HIS A 256 2.21 -10.57 -12.67
N MET A 257 1.16 -11.27 -13.09
CA MET A 257 0.20 -11.92 -12.18
C MET A 257 0.45 -13.43 -12.25
N SER A 258 0.75 -14.05 -11.11
CA SER A 258 1.04 -15.49 -10.99
C SER A 258 -0.22 -16.34 -10.80
N VAL A 259 -1.37 -15.68 -10.65
CA VAL A 259 -2.71 -16.26 -10.48
C VAL A 259 -3.70 -15.52 -11.39
N ASP A 260 -4.94 -16.01 -11.46
CA ASP A 260 -6.00 -15.39 -12.25
C ASP A 260 -6.24 -13.93 -11.88
N VAL A 261 -6.48 -13.10 -12.90
CA VAL A 261 -6.81 -11.69 -12.73
C VAL A 261 -8.32 -11.54 -12.69
N LEU A 262 -8.88 -11.57 -11.49
CA LEU A 262 -10.29 -11.23 -11.25
C LEU A 262 -10.43 -9.70 -11.20
N THR A 263 -10.98 -9.10 -12.26
CA THR A 263 -11.24 -7.65 -12.29
C THR A 263 -12.73 -7.37 -12.12
N ASN A 264 -13.10 -6.41 -11.25
CA ASN A 264 -14.47 -5.89 -11.16
C ASN A 264 -14.88 -5.00 -12.36
N GLY A 265 -14.07 -4.99 -13.43
CA GLY A 265 -14.13 -4.08 -14.58
C GLY A 265 -13.51 -4.72 -15.84
N ALA A 266 -12.70 -3.99 -16.62
CA ALA A 266 -12.11 -4.50 -17.87
C ALA A 266 -10.57 -4.51 -17.84
N VAL A 267 -9.96 -5.56 -18.39
CA VAL A 267 -8.53 -5.61 -18.72
C VAL A 267 -8.30 -4.86 -20.04
N ARG A 268 -7.53 -3.77 -20.01
CA ARG A 268 -7.26 -2.92 -21.20
C ARG A 268 -5.84 -3.12 -21.71
N ALA A 269 -5.66 -3.47 -22.98
CA ALA A 269 -4.35 -3.66 -23.63
C ALA A 269 -4.02 -2.56 -24.65
N GLY A 270 -2.92 -1.83 -24.44
CA GLY A 270 -2.37 -0.81 -25.36
C GLY A 270 -2.46 0.65 -24.86
N ASN A 271 -1.75 1.57 -25.54
CA ASN A 271 -1.72 3.01 -25.26
C ASN A 271 -2.35 3.85 -26.40
N ALA A 272 -1.63 4.10 -27.50
CA ALA A 272 -2.08 4.97 -28.60
C ALA A 272 -3.05 4.30 -29.61
N LYS A 273 -2.94 2.98 -29.78
CA LYS A 273 -3.93 2.12 -30.45
C LYS A 273 -4.05 0.86 -29.61
N LYS A 274 -5.25 0.59 -29.12
CA LYS A 274 -5.55 -0.48 -28.16
C LYS A 274 -6.27 -1.60 -28.89
N LEU A 275 -5.97 -2.85 -28.52
CA LEU A 275 -6.88 -3.95 -28.85
C LEU A 275 -8.16 -3.69 -28.07
N SER A 276 -9.25 -3.36 -28.77
CA SER A 276 -10.49 -2.88 -28.17
C SER A 276 -11.64 -3.81 -28.53
N LEU A 277 -12.16 -4.50 -27.53
CA LEU A 277 -13.53 -4.98 -27.54
C LEU A 277 -14.39 -3.81 -27.02
N THR A 278 -15.22 -3.23 -27.88
CA THR A 278 -15.96 -1.98 -27.58
C THR A 278 -17.45 -2.20 -27.80
N SER A 279 -18.27 -1.79 -26.84
CA SER A 279 -19.72 -1.65 -27.02
C SER A 279 -20.10 -0.18 -27.04
N ASN A 280 -20.94 0.23 -27.99
CA ASN A 280 -21.57 1.55 -28.02
C ASN A 280 -22.88 1.61 -27.20
N ASN A 281 -23.26 0.50 -26.56
CA ASN A 281 -24.40 0.36 -25.65
C ASN A 281 -25.79 0.66 -26.25
N ASN A 282 -25.99 0.41 -27.55
CA ASN A 282 -27.27 0.54 -28.24
C ASN A 282 -27.81 -0.80 -28.80
N SER A 283 -27.11 -1.91 -28.59
CA SER A 283 -27.63 -3.24 -28.89
C SER A 283 -28.81 -3.57 -27.96
N THR A 284 -29.82 -4.26 -28.47
CA THR A 284 -30.96 -4.74 -27.65
C THR A 284 -30.70 -6.13 -27.03
N MET A 285 -29.57 -6.76 -27.37
CA MET A 285 -29.15 -8.11 -26.94
C MET A 285 -27.63 -8.14 -26.65
N THR A 286 -27.20 -9.06 -25.78
CA THR A 286 -25.78 -9.25 -25.41
C THR A 286 -24.99 -9.85 -26.57
N ALA A 287 -23.69 -9.56 -26.70
CA ALA A 287 -22.82 -10.30 -27.62
C ALA A 287 -21.62 -10.88 -26.86
N THR A 288 -21.34 -12.18 -27.05
CA THR A 288 -20.25 -12.89 -26.35
C THR A 288 -19.24 -13.45 -27.34
N PHE A 289 -17.96 -13.51 -26.94
CA PHE A 289 -16.94 -14.29 -27.64
C PHE A 289 -16.57 -15.48 -26.76
N ASN A 290 -17.03 -16.66 -27.13
CA ASN A 290 -16.94 -17.87 -26.33
C ASN A 290 -15.82 -18.79 -26.82
N LEU A 291 -15.22 -19.50 -25.86
CA LEU A 291 -14.41 -20.69 -26.08
C LEU A 291 -15.01 -21.82 -25.26
N TRP A 292 -15.54 -22.84 -25.93
CA TRP A 292 -16.12 -24.00 -25.27
C TRP A 292 -15.94 -25.26 -26.12
N GLY A 293 -16.29 -26.42 -25.57
CA GLY A 293 -16.25 -27.67 -26.32
C GLY A 293 -16.62 -28.88 -25.47
N ASP A 294 -16.88 -29.98 -26.15
CA ASP A 294 -17.12 -31.30 -25.58
C ASP A 294 -16.55 -32.42 -26.48
N ALA A 295 -16.79 -33.69 -26.15
CA ALA A 295 -16.27 -34.82 -26.92
C ALA A 295 -16.74 -34.85 -28.40
N ASN A 296 -17.91 -34.27 -28.70
CA ASN A 296 -18.50 -34.23 -30.04
C ASN A 296 -18.16 -32.92 -30.79
N ARG A 297 -17.83 -31.86 -30.06
CA ARG A 297 -17.35 -30.58 -30.61
C ARG A 297 -16.11 -30.17 -29.83
N PRO A 298 -14.94 -30.77 -30.10
CA PRO A 298 -13.75 -30.62 -29.26
C PRO A 298 -13.32 -29.17 -29.00
N THR A 299 -13.57 -28.27 -29.94
CA THR A 299 -13.34 -26.84 -29.74
C THR A 299 -14.31 -26.05 -30.59
N VAL A 300 -14.96 -25.08 -29.95
CA VAL A 300 -15.84 -24.10 -30.56
C VAL A 300 -15.34 -22.72 -30.15
N ILE A 301 -15.06 -21.89 -31.16
CA ILE A 301 -14.85 -20.46 -30.99
C ILE A 301 -16.07 -19.78 -31.60
N GLU A 302 -16.84 -19.09 -30.78
CA GLU A 302 -18.19 -18.67 -31.12
C GLU A 302 -18.43 -17.20 -30.80
N LEU A 303 -19.18 -16.53 -31.67
CA LEU A 303 -19.87 -15.29 -31.37
C LEU A 303 -21.37 -15.61 -31.27
N ASP A 304 -21.97 -15.27 -30.13
CA ASP A 304 -23.40 -15.45 -29.88
C ASP A 304 -24.06 -14.20 -29.29
N ASP A 305 -25.39 -14.22 -29.25
CA ASP A 305 -26.26 -13.31 -28.50
C ASP A 305 -27.34 -14.03 -27.68
N ASP A 306 -28.26 -13.27 -27.09
CA ASP A 306 -29.35 -13.79 -26.24
C ASP A 306 -30.35 -14.70 -27.00
N GLN A 307 -30.32 -14.69 -28.33
CA GLN A 307 -31.17 -15.51 -29.20
C GLN A 307 -30.41 -16.67 -29.86
N GLY A 308 -29.08 -16.71 -29.73
CA GLY A 308 -28.23 -17.84 -30.12
C GLY A 308 -26.95 -17.43 -30.83
N TRP A 309 -26.27 -18.40 -31.43
CA TRP A 309 -25.00 -18.17 -32.12
C TRP A 309 -25.19 -17.40 -33.44
N HIS A 310 -24.31 -16.43 -33.69
CA HIS A 310 -24.22 -15.69 -34.95
C HIS A 310 -23.27 -16.38 -35.90
N LEU A 311 -22.07 -16.69 -35.41
CA LEU A 311 -21.08 -17.45 -36.14
C LEU A 311 -20.21 -18.25 -35.19
N TYR A 312 -19.75 -19.39 -35.64
CA TYR A 312 -18.69 -20.12 -34.95
C TYR A 312 -17.76 -20.78 -35.94
N SER A 313 -16.54 -21.01 -35.48
CA SER A 313 -15.67 -22.03 -36.03
C SER A 313 -15.64 -23.18 -35.05
N GLN A 314 -15.85 -24.40 -35.52
CA GLN A 314 -15.68 -25.59 -34.70
C GLN A 314 -14.80 -26.62 -35.36
N ARG A 315 -14.19 -27.45 -34.52
CA ARG A 315 -13.61 -28.73 -34.90
C ARG A 315 -14.63 -29.83 -34.68
N ASN A 316 -14.77 -30.71 -35.68
CA ASN A 316 -15.59 -31.92 -35.59
C ASN A 316 -14.76 -33.08 -35.02
N PRO A 317 -15.40 -34.19 -34.59
CA PRO A 317 -14.69 -35.37 -34.06
C PRO A 317 -13.75 -36.01 -35.08
N ASP A 318 -14.07 -35.92 -36.38
CA ASP A 318 -13.24 -36.39 -37.48
C ASP A 318 -12.06 -35.46 -37.82
N GLY A 319 -11.94 -34.34 -37.10
CA GLY A 319 -10.90 -33.34 -37.29
C GLY A 319 -11.15 -32.35 -38.43
N SER A 320 -12.30 -32.41 -39.12
CA SER A 320 -12.71 -31.35 -40.05
C SER A 320 -13.06 -30.07 -39.28
N ILE A 321 -12.92 -28.92 -39.96
CA ILE A 321 -13.38 -27.63 -39.44
C ILE A 321 -14.61 -27.22 -40.22
N VAL A 322 -15.60 -26.69 -39.52
CA VAL A 322 -16.67 -25.94 -40.14
C VAL A 322 -16.69 -24.53 -39.58
N PHE A 323 -16.84 -23.57 -40.48
CA PHE A 323 -17.22 -22.21 -40.14
C PHE A 323 -18.69 -22.04 -40.53
N THR A 324 -19.52 -21.70 -39.57
CA THR A 324 -20.96 -21.58 -39.78
C THR A 324 -21.40 -20.19 -39.41
N VAL A 325 -22.25 -19.61 -40.26
CA VAL A 325 -22.92 -18.32 -40.04
C VAL A 325 -24.42 -18.56 -40.00
N ASN A 326 -25.09 -18.06 -38.97
CA ASN A 326 -26.53 -18.12 -38.82
C ASN A 326 -27.16 -16.86 -39.43
N GLY A 327 -27.23 -16.81 -40.75
CA GLY A 327 -27.77 -15.67 -41.49
C GLY A 327 -27.19 -15.53 -42.89
N ASP A 328 -27.41 -14.36 -43.49
CA ASP A 328 -26.95 -14.05 -44.84
C ASP A 328 -25.49 -13.60 -44.86
N ILE A 329 -24.74 -14.09 -45.85
CA ILE A 329 -23.38 -13.62 -46.14
C ILE A 329 -23.45 -12.58 -47.26
N THR A 330 -23.32 -11.30 -46.92
CA THR A 330 -23.19 -10.22 -47.91
C THR A 330 -21.73 -9.99 -48.25
N ALA A 331 -21.34 -10.26 -49.48
CA ALA A 331 -19.99 -10.04 -49.97
C ALA A 331 -20.00 -9.26 -51.29
N ASN A 332 -19.03 -8.36 -51.48
CA ASN A 332 -18.80 -7.74 -52.80
C ASN A 332 -18.51 -8.80 -53.87
N THR A 333 -17.84 -9.88 -53.47
CA THR A 333 -17.61 -11.06 -54.31
C THR A 333 -17.48 -12.27 -53.40
N LEU A 334 -18.25 -13.32 -53.65
CA LEU A 334 -18.05 -14.62 -53.02
C LEU A 334 -17.22 -15.51 -53.96
N ARG A 335 -16.07 -15.96 -53.49
CA ARG A 335 -15.21 -16.90 -54.20
C ARG A 335 -15.33 -18.27 -53.53
N ALA A 336 -15.89 -19.24 -54.24
CA ALA A 336 -16.04 -20.61 -53.77
C ALA A 336 -15.27 -21.54 -54.73
N GLY A 337 -14.04 -21.90 -54.33
CA GLY A 337 -13.09 -22.55 -55.23
C GLY A 337 -12.79 -21.65 -56.44
N GLY A 338 -12.95 -22.20 -57.66
CA GLY A 338 -12.75 -21.46 -58.91
C GLY A 338 -13.94 -20.65 -59.41
N ALA A 339 -15.12 -20.79 -58.79
CA ALA A 339 -16.32 -20.04 -59.16
C ALA A 339 -16.35 -18.68 -58.46
N ILE A 340 -16.89 -17.68 -59.17
CA ILE A 340 -17.02 -16.31 -58.65
C ILE A 340 -18.49 -15.91 -58.77
N TYR A 341 -19.10 -15.62 -57.62
CA TYR A 341 -20.44 -15.06 -57.54
C TYR A 341 -20.31 -13.55 -57.36
N GLN A 342 -20.81 -12.81 -58.35
CA GLN A 342 -20.78 -11.34 -58.34
C GLN A 342 -22.02 -10.76 -57.69
N ASN A 343 -21.89 -9.53 -57.21
CA ASN A 343 -23.00 -8.78 -56.62
C ASN A 343 -24.10 -8.36 -57.60
N ASN A 344 -23.92 -8.58 -58.92
CA ASN A 344 -24.95 -8.38 -59.93
C ASN A 344 -25.74 -9.66 -60.25
N GLY A 345 -25.53 -10.75 -59.50
CA GLY A 345 -26.18 -12.04 -59.71
C GLY A 345 -25.55 -12.89 -60.81
N ASP A 346 -24.50 -12.39 -61.46
CA ASP A 346 -23.77 -13.15 -62.46
C ASP A 346 -22.79 -14.13 -61.81
N ILE A 347 -22.58 -15.26 -62.49
CA ILE A 347 -21.76 -16.35 -62.00
C ILE A 347 -20.70 -16.63 -63.05
N PHE A 348 -19.46 -16.46 -62.65
CA PHE A 348 -18.32 -16.90 -63.45
C PHE A 348 -17.98 -18.33 -63.10
N GLY A 349 -17.78 -19.17 -64.11
CA GLY A 349 -17.32 -20.53 -63.89
C GLY A 349 -16.93 -21.25 -65.16
N SER A 350 -16.18 -22.34 -64.98
CA SER A 350 -15.73 -23.19 -66.09
C SER A 350 -16.87 -23.83 -66.87
N LEU A 351 -18.02 -24.09 -66.23
CA LEU A 351 -19.21 -24.66 -66.88
C LEU A 351 -19.77 -23.77 -68.00
N TRP A 352 -19.63 -22.44 -67.88
CA TRP A 352 -20.06 -21.46 -68.88
C TRP A 352 -18.90 -21.06 -69.82
N GLY A 353 -17.90 -21.93 -69.97
CA GLY A 353 -16.73 -21.72 -70.83
C GLY A 353 -15.68 -20.78 -70.25
N ASN A 354 -15.50 -20.76 -68.92
CA ASN A 354 -14.72 -19.74 -68.20
C ASN A 354 -15.19 -18.31 -68.51
N GLY A 355 -16.51 -18.15 -68.56
CA GLY A 355 -17.19 -16.90 -68.82
C GLY A 355 -18.31 -16.68 -67.83
N TRP A 356 -19.04 -15.59 -68.06
CA TRP A 356 -20.21 -15.22 -67.27
C TRP A 356 -21.45 -15.97 -67.72
N LEU A 357 -22.21 -16.49 -66.76
CA LEU A 357 -23.48 -17.17 -67.00
C LEU A 357 -24.44 -16.27 -67.79
N SER A 358 -24.53 -14.98 -67.48
CA SER A 358 -25.41 -14.04 -68.20
C SER A 358 -25.09 -13.97 -69.69
N THR A 359 -23.79 -13.92 -70.03
CA THR A 359 -23.30 -13.91 -71.42
C THR A 359 -23.62 -15.23 -72.10
N TRP A 360 -23.45 -16.33 -71.39
CA TRP A 360 -23.80 -17.65 -71.90
C TRP A 360 -25.31 -17.77 -72.19
N ILE A 361 -26.18 -17.32 -71.27
CA ILE A 361 -27.65 -17.33 -71.44
C ILE A 361 -28.08 -16.47 -72.63
N ASN A 362 -27.58 -15.23 -72.71
CA ASN A 362 -27.99 -14.27 -73.74
C ASN A 362 -27.82 -14.85 -75.15
N ASN A 363 -26.73 -15.56 -75.36
CA ASN A 363 -26.37 -16.08 -76.68
C ASN A 363 -26.98 -17.44 -77.02
N ASN A 364 -27.52 -18.17 -76.03
CA ASN A 364 -27.93 -19.56 -76.25
C ASN A 364 -29.45 -19.79 -76.07
N LEU A 365 -30.23 -18.83 -75.56
CA LEU A 365 -31.66 -18.97 -75.31
C LEU A 365 -32.53 -17.92 -76.04
N VAL A 366 -33.81 -18.25 -76.29
CA VAL A 366 -34.83 -17.27 -76.72
C VAL A 366 -35.21 -16.41 -75.52
N LEU A 367 -35.03 -15.09 -75.62
CA LEU A 367 -35.13 -14.13 -74.51
C LEU A 367 -36.44 -13.34 -74.46
N ASP A 368 -37.18 -13.27 -75.57
CA ASP A 368 -38.42 -12.51 -75.66
C ASP A 368 -39.27 -12.94 -76.87
N VAL A 369 -40.57 -12.68 -76.83
CA VAL A 369 -41.50 -12.88 -77.95
C VAL A 369 -42.46 -11.69 -78.02
N GLN A 370 -42.61 -11.10 -79.20
CA GLN A 370 -43.47 -9.93 -79.40
C GLN A 370 -44.32 -10.05 -80.66
N LEU A 371 -45.34 -9.19 -80.76
CA LEU A 371 -45.89 -8.80 -82.06
C LEU A 371 -45.07 -7.61 -82.58
N GLY A 372 -44.46 -7.77 -83.75
CA GLY A 372 -43.73 -6.71 -84.42
C GLY A 372 -44.68 -5.64 -84.98
N ALA A 373 -44.14 -4.72 -85.78
CA ALA A 373 -44.93 -3.64 -86.33
C ALA A 373 -46.14 -4.17 -87.11
N GLY A 374 -47.34 -3.74 -86.70
CA GLY A 374 -48.59 -4.09 -87.35
C GLY A 374 -48.77 -3.37 -88.68
N THR A 375 -49.57 -3.96 -89.55
CA THR A 375 -50.03 -3.37 -90.80
C THR A 375 -51.56 -3.47 -90.88
N SER A 376 -52.18 -2.65 -91.73
CA SER A 376 -53.63 -2.56 -91.88
C SER A 376 -54.05 -2.92 -93.30
N VAL A 377 -55.19 -3.58 -93.45
CA VAL A 377 -55.78 -3.88 -94.77
C VAL A 377 -57.29 -3.65 -94.74
N THR A 378 -57.81 -3.01 -95.79
CA THR A 378 -59.25 -2.78 -96.01
C THR A 378 -59.90 -4.05 -96.55
N THR A 379 -61.06 -4.45 -96.00
CA THR A 379 -61.72 -5.74 -96.29
C THR A 379 -63.11 -5.64 -96.93
N TRP A 380 -63.81 -4.51 -96.87
CA TRP A 380 -65.22 -4.41 -97.32
C TRP A 380 -65.43 -4.54 -98.85
N ASN A 381 -64.43 -4.21 -99.67
CA ASN A 381 -64.46 -4.36 -101.13
C ASN A 381 -63.47 -5.40 -101.68
N ASN A 382 -62.83 -6.17 -100.80
CA ASN A 382 -61.83 -7.18 -101.16
C ASN A 382 -62.11 -8.50 -100.42
N ALA A 383 -62.48 -9.55 -101.16
CA ALA A 383 -62.64 -10.90 -100.59
C ALA A 383 -61.28 -11.57 -100.33
N GLY A 384 -61.09 -12.19 -99.16
CA GLY A 384 -59.89 -12.97 -98.83
C GLY A 384 -59.79 -13.41 -97.35
N SER A 385 -58.90 -14.36 -97.06
CA SER A 385 -58.55 -14.78 -95.69
C SER A 385 -57.36 -13.97 -95.20
N TRP A 386 -57.59 -13.11 -94.21
CA TRP A 386 -56.58 -12.19 -93.68
C TRP A 386 -56.28 -12.52 -92.21
N PRO A 387 -55.01 -12.51 -91.77
CA PRO A 387 -53.81 -12.12 -92.50
C PRO A 387 -53.20 -13.32 -93.24
N ASN A 388 -52.65 -13.09 -94.44
CA ASN A 388 -52.12 -14.14 -95.32
C ASN A 388 -50.58 -14.29 -95.29
N THR A 389 -49.92 -13.84 -94.21
CA THR A 389 -48.45 -13.91 -94.04
C THR A 389 -48.06 -14.82 -92.86
N PRO A 390 -47.21 -15.85 -93.05
CA PRO A 390 -46.80 -16.75 -91.97
C PRO A 390 -46.16 -16.01 -90.80
N GLY A 391 -46.58 -16.37 -89.61
CA GLY A 391 -46.15 -15.71 -88.38
C GLY A 391 -46.97 -14.46 -88.08
N TYR A 392 -47.86 -13.96 -88.94
CA TYR A 392 -48.68 -12.79 -88.65
C TYR A 392 -50.05 -13.18 -88.06
N VAL A 393 -50.54 -12.38 -87.12
CA VAL A 393 -51.83 -12.57 -86.43
C VAL A 393 -52.68 -11.30 -86.49
N VAL A 394 -54.01 -11.44 -86.53
CA VAL A 394 -54.94 -10.28 -86.47
C VAL A 394 -54.85 -9.63 -85.09
N THR A 395 -54.77 -8.30 -85.07
CA THR A 395 -54.65 -7.50 -83.84
C THR A 395 -55.85 -6.60 -83.58
N SER A 396 -56.62 -6.19 -84.60
CA SER A 396 -57.90 -5.49 -84.43
C SER A 396 -58.70 -5.45 -85.74
N VAL A 397 -59.97 -5.06 -85.65
CA VAL A 397 -60.90 -4.86 -86.77
C VAL A 397 -61.60 -3.51 -86.65
N TRP A 398 -62.01 -2.90 -87.76
CA TRP A 398 -62.67 -1.58 -87.78
C TRP A 398 -63.84 -1.51 -88.78
N LYS A 399 -64.84 -0.68 -88.47
CA LYS A 399 -66.07 -0.48 -89.26
C LYS A 399 -66.59 0.96 -89.19
N ASP A 400 -67.18 1.47 -90.26
CA ASP A 400 -67.91 2.73 -90.38
C ASP A 400 -69.45 2.56 -90.28
N ALA A 401 -70.18 3.66 -90.48
CA ALA A 401 -71.63 3.73 -90.26
C ALA A 401 -72.49 3.34 -91.49
N GLN A 402 -71.89 2.91 -92.61
CA GLN A 402 -72.61 2.50 -93.82
C GLN A 402 -72.42 0.99 -94.11
N GLY A 403 -73.51 0.25 -94.37
CA GLY A 403 -73.47 -1.15 -94.82
C GLY A 403 -73.28 -2.21 -93.71
N GLU A 404 -73.19 -3.50 -94.12
CA GLU A 404 -73.22 -4.68 -93.22
C GLU A 404 -71.83 -5.30 -92.92
N ASN A 405 -70.79 -5.07 -93.73
CA ASN A 405 -69.48 -5.76 -93.65
C ASN A 405 -68.41 -5.04 -92.78
N ILE A 406 -67.35 -5.75 -92.38
CA ILE A 406 -66.15 -5.19 -91.70
C ILE A 406 -65.29 -4.44 -92.71
N ASP A 407 -64.86 -3.22 -92.36
CA ASP A 407 -64.14 -2.35 -93.30
C ASP A 407 -62.64 -2.60 -93.36
N GLY A 408 -62.02 -3.08 -92.29
CA GLY A 408 -60.65 -3.59 -92.35
C GLY A 408 -60.15 -4.24 -91.08
N ILE A 409 -58.96 -4.82 -91.20
CA ILE A 409 -58.25 -5.47 -90.11
C ILE A 409 -56.81 -4.95 -89.98
N ASN A 410 -56.29 -4.95 -88.75
CA ASN A 410 -54.88 -4.78 -88.47
C ASN A 410 -54.27 -6.14 -88.12
N TYR A 411 -53.02 -6.40 -88.53
CA TYR A 411 -52.31 -7.65 -88.24
C TYR A 411 -50.79 -7.45 -88.11
N ALA A 412 -50.10 -8.27 -87.32
CA ALA A 412 -48.70 -8.08 -86.94
C ALA A 412 -47.91 -9.41 -86.83
N PRO A 413 -46.57 -9.43 -87.10
CA PRO A 413 -45.77 -10.64 -87.03
C PRO A 413 -45.44 -11.03 -85.59
N LEU A 414 -45.62 -12.29 -85.24
CA LEU A 414 -45.04 -12.90 -84.06
C LEU A 414 -43.53 -13.05 -84.27
N GLN A 415 -42.73 -12.47 -83.38
CA GLN A 415 -41.27 -12.47 -83.43
C GLN A 415 -40.71 -12.99 -82.10
N LYS A 416 -39.54 -13.63 -82.14
CA LYS A 416 -38.79 -14.09 -80.96
C LYS A 416 -37.37 -13.51 -80.95
N ARG A 417 -36.82 -13.18 -79.79
CA ARG A 417 -35.47 -12.61 -79.63
C ARG A 417 -34.48 -13.68 -79.19
N VAL A 418 -33.33 -13.82 -79.84
CA VAL A 418 -32.17 -14.61 -79.36
C VAL A 418 -30.96 -13.71 -79.42
N GLY A 419 -30.21 -13.62 -78.32
CA GLY A 419 -29.20 -12.57 -78.15
C GLY A 419 -29.82 -11.18 -78.29
N SER A 420 -29.18 -10.32 -79.08
CA SER A 420 -29.69 -8.98 -79.40
C SER A 420 -30.60 -8.95 -80.65
N GLN A 421 -30.85 -10.09 -81.30
CA GLN A 421 -31.53 -10.14 -82.60
C GLN A 421 -32.96 -10.68 -82.50
N TRP A 422 -33.89 -10.04 -83.20
CA TRP A 422 -35.29 -10.48 -83.36
C TRP A 422 -35.48 -11.30 -84.64
N TYR A 423 -36.21 -12.39 -84.51
CA TYR A 423 -36.48 -13.35 -85.57
C TYR A 423 -38.00 -13.50 -85.72
N THR A 424 -38.56 -13.28 -86.90
CA THR A 424 -39.99 -13.59 -87.16
C THR A 424 -40.20 -15.10 -87.03
N VAL A 425 -41.16 -15.48 -86.19
CA VAL A 425 -41.56 -16.87 -86.01
C VAL A 425 -42.20 -17.34 -87.32
N GLN A 426 -41.78 -18.48 -87.83
CA GLN A 426 -42.46 -19.08 -88.97
C GLN A 426 -43.82 -19.61 -88.50
N GLY A 427 -44.90 -19.16 -89.13
CA GLY A 427 -46.25 -19.65 -88.84
C GLY A 427 -46.35 -21.15 -89.06
N GLY A 428 -47.07 -21.85 -88.19
CA GLY A 428 -47.38 -23.27 -88.39
C GLY A 428 -48.31 -23.46 -89.58
N THR A 429 -48.15 -24.56 -90.31
CA THR A 429 -49.16 -25.03 -91.26
C THR A 429 -50.41 -25.44 -90.47
N VAL A 430 -51.57 -24.92 -90.87
CA VAL A 430 -52.87 -25.37 -90.33
C VAL A 430 -53.27 -26.68 -90.99
#